data_AF-A0A7X5HXH2-F1
#
_entry.id   AF-A0A7X5HXH2-F1
#
_cell.length_a   1.000
_cell.length_b   1.000
_cell.length_c   1.000
_cell.angle_alpha   90.00
_cell.angle_beta   90.00
_cell.angle_gamma   90.00
#
_symmetry.space_group_name_H-M   'P 1'
#
loop_
_entity.id
_entity.type
_entity.pdbx_description
1 polymer ?
#
loop_
_entity_poly.entity_id
_entity_poly.type
_entity_poly.pdbx_seq_one_letter_code
_entity_poly.pdbx_strand_id
1 'polypeptide(L)'
;MERKERQQNGADQLARNIRKAGRAGGLFRLVRGIGFSLFFLILAVFLVSIGMPWYIGAAMLVAAIGMVFTEVKWLKKIGSVDLDVPLEPVPGKVELDPGEELVDAIPAVMRYGTTRSAVAFGTGEVLTPENALLITNKAIWALTVPLAGTDKVVAGMDIGKWQWTTAYGEIGVRLQEMLADLPLEEVLRQGRAMRLMRREELKAAKTFPSTYAVSLEREDGKKFGYSVRVKEDYLRAKEIFGIR
;
A
#
# COMPACT_ATOMS: atom_id res chain seq x y z
N MET A 1 -9.10 -18.08 21.56
CA MET A 1 -8.88 -16.62 21.67
C MET A 1 -7.43 -16.23 21.33
N GLU A 2 -6.40 -16.92 21.84
CA GLU A 2 -4.97 -16.58 21.56
C GLU A 2 -4.54 -16.47 20.08
N ARG A 3 -5.08 -17.28 19.16
CA ARG A 3 -4.71 -17.18 17.72
C ARG A 3 -5.26 -15.93 17.03
N LYS A 4 -6.39 -15.39 17.49
CA LYS A 4 -7.02 -14.19 16.90
C LYS A 4 -6.27 -12.91 17.31
N GLU A 5 -5.87 -12.79 18.59
CA GLU A 5 -5.06 -11.67 19.07
C GLU A 5 -3.64 -11.67 18.50
N ARG A 6 -3.02 -12.85 18.31
CA ARG A 6 -1.71 -12.93 17.66
C ARG A 6 -1.75 -12.54 16.18
N GLN A 7 -2.87 -12.81 15.50
CA GLN A 7 -3.05 -12.39 14.12
C GLN A 7 -3.32 -10.89 14.03
N GLN A 8 -4.31 -10.30 14.72
CA GLN A 8 -4.55 -8.83 14.64
C GLN A 8 -3.31 -7.95 14.94
N ASN A 9 -2.33 -8.47 15.69
CA ASN A 9 -1.08 -7.76 15.97
C ASN A 9 -0.06 -7.76 14.83
N GLY A 10 -0.15 -8.66 13.84
CA GLY A 10 0.92 -8.88 12.86
C GLY A 10 1.04 -7.75 11.84
N ALA A 11 -0.05 -7.26 11.26
CA ALA A 11 -0.06 -6.14 10.32
C ALA A 11 0.34 -4.83 10.99
N ASP A 12 -0.08 -4.60 12.22
CA ASP A 12 0.30 -3.44 13.02
C ASP A 12 1.77 -3.50 13.45
N GLN A 13 2.25 -4.68 13.85
CA GLN A 13 3.67 -4.90 14.10
C GLN A 13 4.49 -4.73 12.82
N LEU A 14 4.02 -5.22 11.68
CA LEU A 14 4.66 -5.06 10.39
C LEU A 14 4.76 -3.59 9.99
N ALA A 15 3.67 -2.82 10.08
CA ALA A 15 3.67 -1.40 9.78
C ALA A 15 4.66 -0.64 10.68
N ARG A 16 4.65 -0.94 11.99
CA ARG A 16 5.61 -0.38 12.96
C ARG A 16 7.05 -0.79 12.67
N ASN A 17 7.28 -2.03 12.27
CA ASN A 17 8.60 -2.56 11.93
C ASN A 17 9.15 -1.94 10.64
N ILE A 18 8.31 -1.75 9.61
CA ILE A 18 8.65 -1.03 8.38
C ILE A 18 9.06 0.41 8.72
N ARG A 19 8.31 1.10 9.58
CA ARG A 19 8.68 2.45 10.03
C ARG A 19 9.99 2.46 10.83
N LYS A 20 10.20 1.52 11.75
CA LYS A 20 11.45 1.39 12.52
C LYS A 20 12.65 1.10 11.61
N ALA A 21 12.51 0.14 10.69
CA ALA A 21 13.54 -0.21 9.72
C ALA A 21 13.84 0.96 8.79
N GLY A 22 12.80 1.67 8.33
CA GLY A 22 12.94 2.89 7.55
C GLY A 22 13.70 4.00 8.27
N ARG A 23 13.41 4.22 9.56
CA ARG A 23 14.15 5.18 10.40
C ARG A 23 15.60 4.74 10.62
N ALA A 24 15.84 3.46 10.93
CA ALA A 24 17.19 2.93 11.14
C ALA A 24 18.04 3.03 9.88
N GLY A 25 17.48 2.65 8.72
CA GLY A 25 18.12 2.81 7.42
C GLY A 25 18.39 4.27 7.07
N GLY A 26 17.48 5.18 7.44
CA GLY A 26 17.68 6.62 7.33
C GLY A 26 18.81 7.15 8.20
N LEU A 27 18.89 6.69 9.45
CA LEU A 27 19.93 7.09 10.38
C LEU A 27 21.30 6.60 9.89
N PHE A 28 21.38 5.36 9.41
CA PHE A 28 22.59 4.83 8.79
C PHE A 28 23.00 5.66 7.55
N ARG A 29 22.03 6.03 6.71
CA ARG A 29 22.29 6.92 5.56
C ARG A 29 22.82 8.28 6.01
N LEU A 30 22.23 8.88 7.05
CA LEU A 30 22.69 10.15 7.62
C LEU A 30 24.12 10.07 8.18
N VAL A 31 24.45 9.01 8.92
CA VAL A 31 25.82 8.79 9.43
C VAL A 31 26.81 8.68 8.27
N ARG A 32 26.45 7.92 7.21
CA ARG A 32 27.27 7.82 6.00
C ARG A 32 27.38 9.17 5.27
N GLY A 33 26.29 9.94 5.21
CA GLY A 33 26.25 11.28 4.63
C GLY A 33 27.15 12.25 5.37
N ILE A 34 27.14 12.25 6.71
CA ILE A 34 28.07 13.03 7.54
C ILE A 34 29.52 12.62 7.27
N GLY A 35 29.80 11.31 7.19
CA GLY A 35 31.13 10.80 6.86
C GLY A 35 31.62 11.29 5.49
N PHE A 36 30.75 11.25 4.46
CA PHE A 36 31.07 11.82 3.15
C PHE A 36 31.26 13.34 3.22
N SER A 37 30.41 14.07 3.92
CA SER A 37 30.55 15.52 4.08
C SER A 37 31.87 15.92 4.75
N LEU A 38 32.32 15.15 5.75
CA LEU A 38 33.63 15.34 6.37
C LEU A 38 34.77 15.09 5.38
N PHE A 39 34.68 14.01 4.59
CA PHE A 39 35.62 13.74 3.51
C PHE A 39 35.66 14.88 2.47
N PHE A 40 34.51 15.38 2.04
CA PHE A 40 34.41 16.53 1.12
C PHE A 40 35.04 17.80 1.71
N LEU A 41 34.90 18.04 3.01
CA LEU A 41 35.49 19.17 3.69
C LEU A 41 37.02 19.07 3.72
N ILE A 42 37.55 17.90 4.08
CA ILE A 42 39.00 17.63 4.06
C ILE A 42 39.55 17.80 2.64
N LEU A 43 38.85 17.25 1.64
CA LEU A 43 39.23 17.36 0.23
C LEU A 43 39.19 18.82 -0.26
N ALA A 44 38.19 19.60 0.13
CA ALA A 44 38.09 21.02 -0.23
C ALA A 44 39.28 21.82 0.33
N VAL A 45 39.66 21.60 1.59
CA VAL A 45 40.83 22.24 2.20
C VAL A 45 42.11 21.84 1.47
N PHE A 46 42.26 20.54 1.16
CA PHE A 46 43.40 20.03 0.40
C PHE A 46 43.50 20.67 -1.00
N LEU A 47 42.39 20.75 -1.74
CA LEU A 47 42.37 21.34 -3.08
C LEU A 47 42.76 22.83 -3.06
N VAL A 48 42.26 23.60 -2.10
CA VAL A 48 42.65 25.00 -1.93
C VAL A 48 44.14 25.12 -1.60
N SER A 49 44.68 24.21 -0.78
CA SER A 49 46.10 24.22 -0.39
C SER A 49 47.07 23.96 -1.55
N ILE A 50 46.65 23.22 -2.58
CA ILE A 50 47.45 22.96 -3.79
C ILE A 50 47.27 24.03 -4.88
N GLY A 51 46.58 25.13 -4.57
CA GLY A 51 46.42 26.27 -5.47
C GLY A 51 45.15 26.24 -6.34
N MET A 52 44.21 25.32 -6.06
CA MET A 52 42.91 25.33 -6.76
C MET A 52 42.08 26.55 -6.32
N PRO A 53 41.31 27.18 -7.23
CA PRO A 53 40.48 28.32 -6.87
C PRO A 53 39.49 28.02 -5.75
N TRP A 54 39.40 28.94 -4.78
CA TRP A 54 38.60 28.77 -3.55
C TRP A 54 37.11 28.52 -3.79
N TYR A 55 36.55 29.00 -4.90
CA TYR A 55 35.14 28.81 -5.25
C TYR A 55 34.78 27.34 -5.49
N ILE A 56 35.74 26.49 -5.89
CA ILE A 56 35.53 25.04 -6.04
C ILE A 56 35.32 24.40 -4.67
N GLY A 57 36.17 24.76 -3.69
CA GLY A 57 36.00 24.32 -2.30
C GLY A 57 34.69 24.81 -1.69
N ALA A 58 34.30 26.06 -1.95
CA ALA A 58 33.01 26.61 -1.52
C ALA A 58 31.81 25.84 -2.12
N ALA A 59 31.85 25.50 -3.41
CA ALA A 59 30.81 24.71 -4.07
C ALA A 59 30.67 23.31 -3.46
N MET A 60 31.79 22.65 -3.14
CA MET A 60 31.79 21.34 -2.47
C MET A 60 31.17 21.42 -1.06
N LEU A 61 31.47 22.48 -0.31
CA LEU A 61 30.89 22.70 1.01
C LEU A 61 29.38 22.90 0.94
N VAL A 62 28.88 23.69 -0.01
CA VAL A 62 27.45 23.89 -0.25
C VAL A 62 26.76 22.57 -0.61
N ALA A 63 27.37 21.76 -1.48
CA ALA A 63 26.84 20.46 -1.85
C ALA A 63 26.76 19.50 -0.63
N ALA A 64 27.80 19.46 0.20
CA ALA A 64 27.85 18.65 1.41
C ALA A 64 26.76 19.05 2.44
N ILE A 65 26.55 20.36 2.66
CA ILE A 65 25.47 20.88 3.49
C ILE A 65 24.11 20.49 2.92
N GLY A 66 23.94 20.64 1.59
CA GLY A 66 22.72 20.28 0.88
C GLY A 66 22.37 18.80 1.06
N MET A 67 23.34 17.90 0.93
CA MET A 67 23.15 16.45 1.15
C MET A 67 22.62 16.15 2.55
N VAL A 68 23.31 16.62 3.60
CA VAL A 68 22.89 16.41 5.00
C VAL A 68 21.48 16.97 5.22
N PHE A 69 21.19 18.16 4.71
CA PHE A 69 19.87 18.78 4.84
C PHE A 69 18.76 17.94 4.18
N THR A 70 19.01 17.37 2.99
CA THR A 70 18.03 16.50 2.33
C THR A 70 17.79 15.20 3.10
N GLU A 71 18.83 14.62 3.71
CA GLU A 71 18.72 13.40 4.51
C GLU A 71 17.95 13.65 5.82
N VAL A 72 18.19 14.78 6.48
CA VAL A 72 17.43 15.20 7.67
C VAL A 72 15.95 15.40 7.32
N LYS A 73 15.66 16.07 6.20
CA LYS A 73 14.26 16.24 5.72
C LYS A 73 13.59 14.90 5.44
N TRP A 74 14.30 13.98 4.79
CA TRP A 74 13.81 12.63 4.50
C TRP A 74 13.48 11.85 5.78
N LEU A 75 14.39 11.86 6.76
CA LEU A 75 14.21 11.23 8.07
C LEU A 75 13.01 11.81 8.83
N LYS A 76 12.89 13.14 8.88
CA LYS A 76 11.78 13.81 9.54
C LYS A 76 10.45 13.40 8.92
N LYS A 77 10.40 13.32 7.58
CA LYS A 77 9.19 12.95 6.85
C LYS A 77 8.74 11.51 7.12
N ILE A 78 9.67 10.55 7.15
CA ILE A 78 9.37 9.16 7.55
C ILE A 78 8.93 9.10 9.01
N GLY A 79 9.53 9.93 9.85
CA GLY A 79 9.19 10.06 11.26
C GLY A 79 7.73 10.49 11.49
N SER A 80 7.23 11.40 10.64
CA SER A 80 5.90 12.00 10.78
C SER A 80 4.77 11.22 10.14
N VAL A 81 5.03 10.07 9.49
CA VAL A 81 3.93 9.26 8.95
C VAL A 81 3.18 8.61 10.11
N ASP A 82 1.94 9.04 10.25
CA ASP A 82 0.99 8.40 11.14
C ASP A 82 0.40 7.16 10.45
N LEU A 83 0.51 6.03 11.14
CA LEU A 83 0.10 4.72 10.65
C LEU A 83 -1.24 4.29 11.26
N ASP A 84 -1.64 4.95 12.35
CA ASP A 84 -2.79 4.58 13.16
C ASP A 84 -4.00 5.46 12.83
N VAL A 85 -3.87 6.39 11.87
CA VAL A 85 -4.98 7.20 11.37
C VAL A 85 -6.03 6.27 10.75
N PRO A 86 -7.27 6.25 11.29
CA PRO A 86 -8.35 5.53 10.66
C PRO A 86 -8.53 6.02 9.23
N LEU A 87 -8.75 5.10 8.28
CA LEU A 87 -9.10 5.49 6.93
C LEU A 87 -10.42 6.26 6.98
N GLU A 88 -10.38 7.54 6.63
CA GLU A 88 -11.62 8.32 6.54
C GLU A 88 -12.50 7.75 5.43
N PRO A 89 -13.77 7.43 5.71
CA PRO A 89 -14.69 6.97 4.70
C PRO A 89 -14.89 8.07 3.65
N VAL A 90 -14.86 7.70 2.36
CA VAL A 90 -15.07 8.68 1.29
C VAL A 90 -16.57 9.02 1.23
N PRO A 91 -16.98 10.28 1.46
CA PRO A 91 -18.39 10.64 1.42
C PRO A 91 -18.94 10.50 -0.01
N GLY A 92 -20.13 9.91 -0.16
CA GLY A 92 -20.92 9.97 -1.40
C GLY A 92 -20.54 9.00 -2.53
N LYS A 93 -19.69 7.98 -2.29
CA LYS A 93 -19.30 7.00 -3.33
C LYS A 93 -20.00 5.64 -3.26
N VAL A 94 -20.72 5.37 -2.18
CA VAL A 94 -21.33 4.07 -1.91
C VAL A 94 -22.84 4.25 -1.94
N GLU A 95 -23.44 3.89 -3.07
CA GLU A 95 -24.90 3.81 -3.22
C GLU A 95 -25.23 2.36 -3.58
N LEU A 96 -25.93 1.65 -2.70
CA LEU A 96 -26.41 0.29 -2.97
C LEU A 96 -27.64 0.33 -3.87
N ASP A 97 -27.72 -0.61 -4.81
CA ASP A 97 -28.96 -0.80 -5.56
C ASP A 97 -30.03 -1.46 -4.65
N PRO A 98 -31.33 -1.18 -4.83
CA PRO A 98 -32.38 -1.82 -4.02
C PRO A 98 -32.31 -3.36 -4.09
N GLY A 99 -32.26 -4.02 -2.93
CA GLY A 99 -32.11 -5.48 -2.82
C GLY A 99 -30.70 -5.99 -3.16
N GLU A 100 -29.68 -5.12 -3.15
CA GLU A 100 -28.29 -5.53 -3.26
C GLU A 100 -27.84 -6.25 -1.98
N GLU A 101 -27.42 -7.50 -2.13
CA GLU A 101 -27.01 -8.39 -1.04
C GLU A 101 -25.64 -9.00 -1.35
N LEU A 102 -24.86 -9.22 -0.30
CA LEU A 102 -23.57 -9.89 -0.39
C LEU A 102 -23.76 -11.35 -0.81
N VAL A 103 -23.05 -11.76 -1.87
CA VAL A 103 -23.01 -13.15 -2.32
C VAL A 103 -21.73 -13.83 -1.85
N ASP A 104 -20.59 -13.16 -2.01
CA ASP A 104 -19.29 -13.70 -1.63
C ASP A 104 -18.25 -12.58 -1.42
N ALA A 105 -17.11 -12.93 -0.84
CA ALA A 105 -15.98 -12.05 -0.62
C ALA A 105 -14.66 -12.78 -0.91
N ILE A 106 -13.75 -12.10 -1.61
CA ILE A 106 -12.39 -12.59 -1.87
C ILE A 106 -11.43 -11.67 -1.09
N PRO A 107 -10.92 -12.12 0.07
CA PRO A 107 -9.97 -11.34 0.84
C PRO A 107 -8.58 -11.38 0.19
N ALA A 108 -7.68 -10.53 0.69
CA ALA A 108 -6.27 -10.51 0.33
C ALA A 108 -6.01 -10.54 -1.17
N VAL A 109 -6.68 -9.63 -1.89
CA VAL A 109 -6.37 -9.34 -3.28
C VAL A 109 -5.39 -8.20 -3.40
N MET A 110 -4.73 -8.06 -4.54
CA MET A 110 -3.89 -6.91 -4.85
C MET A 110 -4.08 -6.54 -6.31
N ARG A 111 -4.43 -5.28 -6.59
CA ARG A 111 -4.56 -4.81 -7.96
C ARG A 111 -3.23 -4.87 -8.70
N TYR A 112 -3.21 -5.43 -9.91
CA TYR A 112 -2.03 -5.48 -10.79
C TYR A 112 -2.25 -4.71 -12.09
N GLY A 113 -1.16 -4.31 -12.75
CA GLY A 113 -1.20 -3.63 -14.05
C GLY A 113 -1.38 -2.10 -13.99
N THR A 114 -1.42 -1.49 -12.80
CA THR A 114 -1.47 -0.03 -12.62
C THR A 114 -0.42 0.46 -11.63
N THR A 115 -0.07 1.74 -11.69
CA THR A 115 0.78 2.38 -10.68
C THR A 115 0.08 2.33 -9.33
N ARG A 116 0.63 1.54 -8.41
CA ARG A 116 0.02 1.29 -7.09
C ARG A 116 0.31 2.37 -6.08
N SER A 117 1.46 3.03 -6.16
CA SER A 117 1.92 3.97 -5.13
C SER A 117 2.58 5.21 -5.73
N ALA A 118 2.32 6.37 -5.11
CA ALA A 118 3.03 7.61 -5.39
C ALA A 118 3.98 7.93 -4.23
N VAL A 119 5.27 8.11 -4.50
CA VAL A 119 6.31 8.28 -3.47
C VAL A 119 7.07 9.58 -3.68
N ALA A 120 7.20 10.36 -2.62
CA ALA A 120 8.01 11.58 -2.60
C ALA A 120 8.80 11.65 -1.29
N PHE A 121 10.13 11.77 -1.38
CA PHE A 121 11.02 11.79 -0.21
C PHE A 121 10.82 10.58 0.72
N GLY A 122 10.69 9.38 0.14
CA GLY A 122 10.56 8.13 0.90
C GLY A 122 9.22 7.92 1.60
N THR A 123 8.27 8.85 1.52
CA THR A 123 6.90 8.64 2.01
C THR A 123 5.89 8.89 0.90
N GLY A 124 4.67 8.41 1.08
CA GLY A 124 3.65 8.59 0.06
C GLY A 124 2.37 7.82 0.36
N GLU A 125 1.53 7.70 -0.66
CA GLU A 125 0.24 7.03 -0.57
C GLU A 125 0.11 5.94 -1.63
N VAL A 126 -0.67 4.93 -1.28
CA VAL A 126 -1.08 3.85 -2.17
C VAL A 126 -2.34 4.33 -2.88
N LEU A 127 -2.23 4.55 -4.20
CA LEU A 127 -3.32 5.04 -5.05
C LEU A 127 -4.44 4.01 -5.22
N THR A 128 -4.08 2.72 -5.15
CA THR A 128 -5.02 1.59 -5.26
C THR A 128 -4.85 0.65 -4.05
N PRO A 129 -5.28 1.09 -2.85
CA PRO A 129 -5.06 0.36 -1.60
C PRO A 129 -5.96 -0.88 -1.44
N GLU A 130 -6.91 -1.05 -2.37
CA GLU A 130 -7.83 -2.18 -2.46
C GLU A 130 -7.13 -3.52 -2.16
N ASN A 131 -7.67 -4.23 -1.17
CA ASN A 131 -7.12 -5.48 -0.67
C ASN A 131 -8.20 -6.58 -0.47
N ALA A 132 -9.45 -6.31 -0.82
CA ALA A 132 -10.55 -7.28 -0.87
C ALA A 132 -11.47 -6.99 -2.07
N LEU A 133 -12.12 -8.04 -2.58
CA LEU A 133 -13.27 -7.92 -3.48
C LEU A 133 -14.53 -8.36 -2.75
N LEU A 134 -15.59 -7.56 -2.84
CA LEU A 134 -16.93 -7.94 -2.42
C LEU A 134 -17.79 -8.15 -3.66
N ILE A 135 -18.45 -9.30 -3.71
CA ILE A 135 -19.29 -9.70 -4.82
C ILE A 135 -20.71 -9.74 -4.31
N THR A 136 -21.57 -8.89 -4.88
CA THR A 136 -23.00 -8.87 -4.58
C THR A 136 -23.79 -9.54 -5.70
N ASN A 137 -25.08 -9.69 -5.49
CA ASN A 137 -26.01 -10.10 -6.54
C ASN A 137 -26.13 -9.04 -7.65
N LYS A 138 -25.72 -7.78 -7.42
CA LYS A 138 -25.84 -6.66 -8.37
C LYS A 138 -24.52 -6.11 -8.90
N ALA A 139 -23.43 -6.20 -8.16
CA ALA A 139 -22.18 -5.51 -8.49
C ALA A 139 -20.94 -6.22 -7.95
N ILE A 140 -19.79 -5.76 -8.44
CA ILE A 140 -18.47 -6.15 -7.96
C ILE A 140 -17.79 -4.90 -7.40
N TRP A 141 -17.40 -4.97 -6.14
CA TRP A 141 -16.77 -3.90 -5.40
C TRP A 141 -15.33 -4.25 -5.05
N ALA A 142 -14.43 -3.29 -5.20
CA ALA A 142 -13.11 -3.36 -4.61
C ALA A 142 -13.10 -2.56 -3.31
N LEU A 143 -12.55 -3.14 -2.24
CA LEU A 143 -12.58 -2.59 -0.90
C LEU A 143 -11.18 -2.61 -0.28
N THR A 144 -10.91 -1.63 0.58
CA THR A 144 -9.72 -1.55 1.42
C THR A 144 -10.11 -1.89 2.86
N VAL A 145 -9.81 -3.10 3.29
CA VAL A 145 -9.92 -3.51 4.70
C VAL A 145 -8.97 -2.63 5.52
N PRO A 146 -9.47 -1.95 6.56
CA PRO A 146 -8.68 -1.02 7.35
C PRO A 146 -7.70 -1.78 8.25
N LEU A 147 -6.41 -1.71 7.92
CA LEU A 147 -5.29 -2.09 8.78
C LEU A 147 -4.31 -0.92 8.89
N ALA A 148 -3.43 -0.92 9.90
CA ALA A 148 -2.51 0.19 10.12
C ALA A 148 -1.64 0.47 8.88
N GLY A 149 -1.73 1.69 8.36
CA GLY A 149 -0.96 2.17 7.23
C GLY A 149 -1.20 1.45 5.89
N THR A 150 -2.30 0.71 5.70
CA THR A 150 -2.57 -0.02 4.43
C THR A 150 -2.50 0.87 3.18
N ASP A 151 -2.85 2.14 3.31
CA ASP A 151 -2.82 3.14 2.22
C ASP A 151 -1.53 3.97 2.19
N LYS A 152 -0.52 3.65 3.01
CA LYS A 152 0.71 4.45 3.16
C LYS A 152 1.94 3.78 2.57
N VAL A 153 2.85 4.64 2.13
CA VAL A 153 4.23 4.27 1.79
C VAL A 153 5.16 4.90 2.81
N VAL A 154 6.05 4.09 3.40
CA VAL A 154 7.04 4.54 4.38
C VAL A 154 8.42 4.01 4.03
N ALA A 155 9.41 4.90 4.02
CA ALA A 155 10.77 4.62 3.53
C ALA A 155 10.82 3.97 2.12
N GLY A 156 9.87 4.32 1.24
CA GLY A 156 9.72 3.73 -0.09
C GLY A 156 9.07 2.34 -0.11
N MET A 157 8.60 1.85 1.05
CA MET A 157 7.92 0.56 1.18
C MET A 157 6.40 0.77 1.23
N ASP A 158 5.69 0.18 0.27
CA ASP A 158 4.22 0.10 0.25
C ASP A 158 3.74 -0.88 1.33
N ILE A 159 3.15 -0.36 2.40
CA ILE A 159 2.74 -1.16 3.56
C ILE A 159 1.63 -2.13 3.18
N GLY A 160 0.63 -1.70 2.40
CA GLY A 160 -0.46 -2.56 1.95
C GLY A 160 0.04 -3.77 1.13
N LYS A 161 1.07 -3.57 0.29
CA LYS A 161 1.72 -4.68 -0.42
C LYS A 161 2.42 -5.65 0.53
N TRP A 162 3.09 -5.15 1.56
CA TRP A 162 3.74 -6.00 2.57
C TRP A 162 2.72 -6.77 3.41
N GLN A 163 1.61 -6.13 3.79
CA GLN A 163 0.49 -6.78 4.46
C GLN A 163 -0.12 -7.87 3.59
N TRP A 164 -0.37 -7.61 2.31
CA TRP A 164 -0.82 -8.63 1.35
C TRP A 164 0.16 -9.81 1.22
N THR A 165 1.46 -9.54 1.33
CA THR A 165 2.49 -10.59 1.20
C THR A 165 2.60 -11.46 2.46
N THR A 166 2.55 -10.83 3.64
CA THR A 166 2.99 -11.44 4.92
C THR A 166 1.90 -11.54 5.98
N ALA A 167 0.89 -10.68 5.93
CA ALA A 167 -0.21 -10.57 6.89
C ALA A 167 -1.59 -10.76 6.23
N TYR A 168 -1.66 -11.50 5.12
CA TYR A 168 -2.89 -11.68 4.34
C TYR A 168 -4.04 -12.31 5.13
N GLY A 169 -3.73 -13.19 6.09
CA GLY A 169 -4.73 -13.79 6.96
C GLY A 169 -5.48 -12.76 7.79
N GLU A 170 -4.83 -11.66 8.17
CA GLU A 170 -5.44 -10.58 8.94
C GLU A 170 -6.41 -9.75 8.11
N ILE A 171 -6.10 -9.55 6.83
CA ILE A 171 -7.04 -8.95 5.87
C ILE A 171 -8.33 -9.78 5.85
N GLY A 172 -8.20 -11.11 5.78
CA GLY A 172 -9.34 -12.03 5.80
C GLY A 172 -10.13 -11.98 7.12
N VAL A 173 -9.44 -12.05 8.26
CA VAL A 173 -10.09 -11.99 9.58
C VAL A 173 -10.81 -10.67 9.78
N ARG A 174 -10.16 -9.54 9.49
CA ARG A 174 -10.75 -8.22 9.68
C ARG A 174 -11.92 -7.96 8.74
N LEU A 175 -11.84 -8.46 7.50
CA LEU A 175 -12.97 -8.40 6.58
C LEU A 175 -14.17 -9.19 7.10
N GLN A 176 -13.94 -10.41 7.60
CA GLN A 176 -15.01 -11.25 8.15
C GLN A 176 -15.65 -10.62 9.40
N GLU A 177 -14.85 -9.99 10.28
CA GLU A 177 -15.37 -9.21 11.40
C GLU A 177 -16.28 -8.07 10.93
N MET A 178 -15.83 -7.27 9.96
CA MET A 178 -16.64 -6.19 9.40
C MET A 178 -17.95 -6.70 8.80
N LEU A 179 -17.90 -7.80 8.04
CA LEU A 179 -19.09 -8.39 7.41
C LEU A 179 -20.06 -9.01 8.43
N ALA A 180 -19.57 -9.43 9.59
CA ALA A 180 -20.41 -10.00 10.66
C ALA A 180 -21.06 -8.92 11.54
N ASP A 181 -20.34 -7.81 11.78
CA ASP A 181 -20.75 -6.79 12.75
C ASP A 181 -21.50 -5.61 12.11
N LEU A 182 -21.34 -5.39 10.80
CA LEU A 182 -21.83 -4.20 10.11
C LEU A 182 -22.74 -4.55 8.93
N PRO A 183 -23.75 -3.70 8.62
CA PRO A 183 -24.49 -3.81 7.38
C PRO A 183 -23.59 -3.54 6.17
N LEU A 184 -23.90 -4.14 5.02
CA LEU A 184 -23.09 -4.06 3.80
C LEU A 184 -22.73 -2.63 3.40
N GLU A 185 -23.67 -1.69 3.50
CA GLU A 185 -23.44 -0.27 3.17
C GLU A 185 -22.32 0.33 4.04
N GLU A 186 -22.33 0.02 5.33
CA GLU A 186 -21.34 0.53 6.28
C GLU A 186 -19.98 -0.14 6.07
N VAL A 187 -19.95 -1.44 5.73
CA VAL A 187 -18.72 -2.13 5.31
C VAL A 187 -18.10 -1.45 4.10
N LEU A 188 -18.91 -1.17 3.08
CA LEU A 188 -18.46 -0.50 1.87
C LEU A 188 -17.98 0.93 2.15
N ARG A 189 -18.67 1.67 3.03
CA ARG A 189 -18.28 3.02 3.43
C ARG A 189 -16.94 3.03 4.18
N GLN A 190 -16.82 2.23 5.24
CA GLN A 190 -15.58 2.14 6.05
C GLN A 190 -14.41 1.62 5.23
N GLY A 191 -14.67 0.68 4.32
CA GLY A 191 -13.66 0.12 3.44
C GLY A 191 -13.30 0.99 2.23
N ARG A 192 -13.83 2.22 2.14
CA ARG A 192 -13.65 3.14 1.00
C ARG A 192 -13.90 2.44 -0.34
N ALA A 193 -14.95 1.62 -0.39
CA ALA A 193 -15.21 0.75 -1.51
C ALA A 193 -15.43 1.52 -2.81
N MET A 194 -14.98 0.93 -3.91
CA MET A 194 -15.18 1.43 -5.26
C MET A 194 -15.93 0.37 -6.07
N ARG A 195 -17.09 0.75 -6.61
CA ARG A 195 -17.82 -0.10 -7.56
C ARG A 195 -16.97 -0.22 -8.82
N LEU A 196 -16.57 -1.44 -9.16
CA LEU A 196 -15.81 -1.71 -10.39
C LEU A 196 -16.74 -1.74 -11.59
N MET A 197 -17.83 -2.47 -11.42
CA MET A 197 -18.88 -2.69 -12.42
C MET A 197 -20.12 -3.27 -11.76
N ARG A 198 -21.26 -3.14 -12.43
CA ARG A 198 -22.42 -3.99 -12.16
C ARG A 198 -22.17 -5.40 -12.67
N ARG A 199 -22.90 -6.37 -12.14
CA ARG A 199 -22.76 -7.78 -12.50
C ARG A 199 -23.21 -8.06 -13.93
N GLU A 200 -24.20 -7.30 -14.41
CA GLU A 200 -24.65 -7.31 -15.81
C GLU A 200 -23.61 -6.73 -16.78
N GLU A 201 -22.76 -5.80 -16.32
CA GLU A 201 -21.70 -5.18 -17.13
C GLU A 201 -20.44 -6.05 -17.23
N LEU A 202 -20.41 -7.22 -16.58
CA LEU A 202 -19.28 -8.14 -16.65
C LEU A 202 -19.31 -8.88 -18.00
N LYS A 203 -18.44 -8.44 -18.91
CA LYS A 203 -18.31 -9.02 -20.25
C LYS A 203 -17.51 -10.32 -20.24
N ALA A 204 -16.39 -10.35 -19.52
CA ALA A 204 -15.53 -11.52 -19.45
C ALA A 204 -14.72 -11.55 -18.15
N ALA A 205 -14.44 -12.75 -17.65
CA ALA A 205 -13.51 -12.98 -16.56
C ALA A 205 -12.46 -14.00 -16.99
N LYS A 206 -11.19 -13.73 -16.67
CA LYS A 206 -10.06 -14.59 -17.00
C LYS A 206 -9.22 -14.84 -15.77
N THR A 207 -8.55 -15.99 -15.71
CA THR A 207 -7.56 -16.25 -14.67
C THR A 207 -6.17 -16.51 -15.24
N PHE A 208 -5.17 -16.25 -14.41
CA PHE A 208 -3.76 -16.51 -14.69
C PHE A 208 -3.22 -17.45 -13.60
N PRO A 209 -3.17 -18.77 -13.85
CA PRO A 209 -2.83 -19.76 -12.82
C PRO A 209 -1.42 -19.60 -12.24
N SER A 210 -0.46 -19.11 -13.02
CA SER A 210 0.93 -18.94 -12.58
C SER A 210 1.10 -17.84 -11.51
N THR A 211 0.18 -16.88 -11.47
CA THR A 211 0.23 -15.72 -10.57
C THR A 211 -0.98 -15.63 -9.64
N TYR A 212 -1.85 -16.65 -9.65
CA TYR A 212 -3.13 -16.68 -8.95
C TYR A 212 -3.93 -15.39 -9.14
N ALA A 213 -3.99 -14.91 -10.38
CA ALA A 213 -4.63 -13.63 -10.69
C ALA A 213 -5.96 -13.82 -11.43
N VAL A 214 -6.88 -12.89 -11.21
CA VAL A 214 -8.18 -12.78 -11.88
C VAL A 214 -8.24 -11.43 -12.59
N SER A 215 -8.69 -11.42 -13.84
CA SER A 215 -8.93 -10.22 -14.63
C SER A 215 -10.40 -10.16 -15.00
N LEU A 216 -11.04 -9.05 -14.66
CA LEU A 216 -12.42 -8.75 -14.99
C LEU A 216 -12.45 -7.71 -16.10
N GLU A 217 -13.15 -7.99 -17.20
CA GLU A 217 -13.38 -7.07 -18.32
C GLU A 217 -14.84 -6.61 -18.30
N ARG A 218 -15.02 -5.30 -18.26
CA ARG A 218 -16.32 -4.64 -18.36
C ARG A 218 -16.74 -4.48 -19.82
N GLU A 219 -18.03 -4.30 -20.09
CA GLU A 219 -18.57 -4.08 -21.44
C GLU A 219 -17.89 -2.95 -22.21
N ASP A 220 -17.52 -1.86 -21.53
CA ASP A 220 -16.79 -0.72 -22.12
C ASP A 220 -15.30 -1.00 -22.40
N GLY A 221 -14.85 -2.23 -22.18
CA GLY A 221 -13.47 -2.67 -22.40
C GLY A 221 -12.51 -2.36 -21.26
N LYS A 222 -12.95 -1.70 -20.17
CA LYS A 222 -12.08 -1.49 -18.99
C LYS A 222 -11.78 -2.82 -18.32
N LYS A 223 -10.52 -2.98 -17.91
CA LYS A 223 -10.01 -4.20 -17.27
C LYS A 223 -9.56 -3.93 -15.85
N PHE A 224 -9.93 -4.82 -14.95
CA PHE A 224 -9.54 -4.79 -13.54
C PHE A 224 -8.86 -6.11 -13.20
N GLY A 225 -7.55 -6.06 -12.95
CA GLY A 225 -6.74 -7.22 -12.60
C GLY A 225 -6.43 -7.25 -11.11
N TYR A 226 -6.67 -8.40 -10.47
CA TYR A 226 -6.36 -8.65 -9.06
C TYR A 226 -5.57 -9.95 -8.89
N SER A 227 -4.42 -9.89 -8.22
CA SER A 227 -3.69 -11.06 -7.73
C SER A 227 -4.32 -11.51 -6.40
N VAL A 228 -4.69 -12.78 -6.31
CA VAL A 228 -5.25 -13.39 -5.10
C VAL A 228 -4.13 -14.08 -4.35
N ARG A 229 -4.03 -13.85 -3.04
CA ARG A 229 -2.90 -14.39 -2.26
C ARG A 229 -3.01 -15.89 -2.01
N VAL A 230 -4.24 -16.37 -1.79
CA VAL A 230 -4.54 -17.71 -1.30
C VAL A 230 -5.15 -18.55 -2.44
N LYS A 231 -4.72 -19.81 -2.56
CA LYS A 231 -5.14 -20.69 -3.65
C LYS A 231 -6.64 -21.01 -3.57
N GLU A 232 -7.15 -21.23 -2.36
CA GLU A 232 -8.55 -21.53 -2.09
C GLU A 232 -9.44 -20.35 -2.51
N ASP A 233 -9.03 -19.12 -2.17
CA ASP A 233 -9.73 -17.89 -2.59
C ASP A 233 -9.67 -17.69 -4.11
N TYR A 234 -8.56 -18.07 -4.75
CA TYR A 234 -8.44 -18.06 -6.21
C TYR A 234 -9.38 -19.06 -6.88
N LEU A 235 -9.51 -20.28 -6.34
CA LEU A 235 -10.46 -21.29 -6.83
C LEU A 235 -11.90 -20.82 -6.62
N ARG A 236 -12.22 -20.25 -5.46
CA ARG A 236 -13.53 -19.65 -5.20
C ARG A 236 -13.83 -18.52 -6.19
N ALA A 237 -12.84 -17.68 -6.52
CA ALA A 237 -12.99 -16.66 -7.56
C ALA A 237 -13.32 -17.26 -8.94
N LYS A 238 -12.70 -18.39 -9.31
CA LYS A 238 -13.06 -19.10 -10.56
C LYS A 238 -14.51 -19.54 -10.56
N GLU A 239 -15.00 -20.08 -9.45
CA GLU A 239 -16.38 -20.52 -9.30
C GLU A 239 -17.37 -19.35 -9.40
N ILE A 240 -17.13 -18.28 -8.63
CA ILE A 240 -17.98 -17.08 -8.60
C ILE A 240 -18.14 -16.47 -10.00
N PHE A 241 -17.05 -16.41 -10.77
CA PHE A 241 -17.03 -15.79 -12.09
C PHE A 241 -17.24 -16.78 -13.24
N GLY A 242 -17.52 -18.06 -12.96
CA GLY A 242 -17.77 -19.09 -13.97
C GLY A 242 -16.59 -19.35 -14.91
N ILE A 243 -15.35 -19.15 -14.43
CA ILE A 243 -14.13 -19.31 -15.23
C ILE A 243 -13.72 -20.79 -15.23
N ARG A 244 -13.78 -21.43 -16.38
CA ARG A 244 -13.31 -22.82 -16.57
C ARG A 244 -11.79 -22.89 -16.55
#